data_AF-A0A4V1M468-F1
#
_entry.id   AF-A0A4V1M468-F1
#
_cell.length_a   1.000
_cell.length_b   1.000
_cell.length_c   1.000
_cell.angle_alpha   90.00
_cell.angle_beta   90.00
_cell.angle_gamma   90.00
#
_symmetry.space_group_name_H-M   'P 1'
#
loop_
_entity.id
_entity.type
_entity.pdbx_description
1 polymer ?
#
loop_
_entity_poly.entity_id
_entity_poly.type
_entity_poly.pdbx_seq_one_letter_code
_entity_poly.pdbx_strand_id
1 'polypeptide(L)'
;MLFSTDDFWCLDMMKKNASRMRIVSVYDLPAAESIRALQRLRRASLIQIQSGLESEEVKVESDDILRQVYELVGGRTSYLARVARAPDMLDEAKYMVEMEKEWLLSRIGLIPDHDDDVMDEQKWASCSWLLLRHLAQKVPPVTEDITMTTLDEDLEMAKVSYAEARVISTRTDFLQPLDQAHIISIDVHHHVRPDSVLLLRAVQSVISEPGFDEDLDKTRARIDEIEGLHRQSELTVKEPFRVVVGKKEGKTVLDVIGLGGSFVSTNEDSENTEDPEDPKEELVRVV
;
A
#
# COMPACT_ATOMS: atom_id res chain seq x y z
N MET A 1 -28.57 -18.75 7.31
CA MET A 1 -27.11 -18.76 7.54
C MET A 1 -26.68 -17.31 7.71
N LEU A 2 -25.99 -16.99 8.80
CA LEU A 2 -25.47 -15.65 9.07
C LEU A 2 -23.95 -15.70 8.84
N PHE A 3 -23.45 -14.87 7.92
CA PHE A 3 -22.02 -14.68 7.70
C PHE A 3 -21.65 -13.29 8.24
N SER A 4 -20.68 -13.23 9.13
CA SER A 4 -20.12 -11.99 9.66
C SER A 4 -18.67 -11.91 9.19
N THR A 5 -18.32 -10.82 8.52
CA THR A 5 -17.00 -10.57 7.97
C THR A 5 -16.84 -9.08 7.79
N ASP A 6 -15.66 -8.58 8.14
CA ASP A 6 -15.28 -7.18 7.89
C ASP A 6 -14.59 -7.04 6.53
N ASP A 7 -14.42 -8.14 5.80
CA ASP A 7 -13.75 -8.18 4.50
C ASP A 7 -14.73 -8.09 3.34
N PHE A 8 -14.36 -7.31 2.33
CA PHE A 8 -15.11 -7.21 1.08
C PHE A 8 -15.12 -8.51 0.27
N TRP A 9 -14.11 -9.38 0.42
CA TRP A 9 -13.98 -10.60 -0.39
C TRP A 9 -15.21 -11.51 -0.30
N CYS A 10 -15.82 -11.57 0.87
CA CYS A 10 -17.02 -12.39 1.09
C CYS A 10 -18.18 -11.90 0.24
N LEU A 11 -18.36 -10.58 0.12
CA LEU A 11 -19.37 -9.99 -0.74
C LEU A 11 -19.10 -10.32 -2.21
N ASP A 12 -17.85 -10.17 -2.65
CA ASP A 12 -17.46 -10.44 -4.04
C ASP A 12 -17.71 -11.90 -4.42
N MET A 13 -17.27 -12.85 -3.58
CA MET A 13 -17.50 -14.28 -3.83
C MET A 13 -18.96 -14.68 -3.77
N MET A 14 -19.70 -14.15 -2.80
CA MET A 14 -21.12 -14.49 -2.63
C MET A 14 -22.03 -13.72 -3.58
N LYS A 15 -21.50 -12.82 -4.41
CA LYS A 15 -22.29 -12.01 -5.38
C LYS A 15 -23.19 -12.87 -6.28
N LYS A 16 -22.73 -14.07 -6.66
CA LYS A 16 -23.53 -15.05 -7.43
C LYS A 16 -24.79 -15.52 -6.67
N ASN A 17 -24.71 -15.59 -5.35
CA ASN A 17 -25.79 -16.00 -4.44
C ASN A 17 -26.51 -14.80 -3.80
N ALA A 18 -26.12 -13.56 -4.11
CA ALA A 18 -26.60 -12.36 -3.45
C ALA A 18 -28.12 -12.16 -3.56
N SER A 19 -28.76 -12.67 -4.62
CA SER A 19 -30.23 -12.62 -4.78
C SER A 19 -31.00 -13.36 -3.68
N ARG A 20 -30.33 -14.23 -2.92
CA ARG A 20 -30.90 -15.00 -1.79
C ARG A 20 -30.38 -14.52 -0.44
N MET A 21 -29.65 -13.41 -0.41
CA MET A 21 -28.99 -12.89 0.78
C MET A 21 -29.44 -11.47 1.05
N ARG A 22 -29.63 -11.14 2.33
CA ARG A 22 -29.75 -9.76 2.79
C ARG A 22 -28.42 -9.36 3.42
N ILE A 23 -27.78 -8.35 2.84
CA ILE A 23 -26.55 -7.79 3.37
C ILE A 23 -26.93 -6.67 4.33
N VAL A 24 -26.37 -6.68 5.53
CA VAL A 24 -26.51 -5.63 6.54
C VAL A 24 -25.11 -5.17 6.88
N SER A 25 -24.79 -3.93 6.54
CA SER A 25 -23.51 -3.31 6.89
C SER A 25 -23.62 -2.64 8.25
N VAL A 26 -22.62 -2.88 9.09
CA VAL A 26 -22.47 -2.21 10.38
C VAL A 26 -21.38 -1.16 10.21
N TYR A 27 -21.72 0.08 10.52
CA TYR A 27 -20.79 1.21 10.41
C TYR A 27 -20.44 1.72 11.81
N ASP A 28 -19.39 2.54 11.87
CA ASP A 28 -19.06 3.29 13.07
C ASP A 28 -20.24 4.18 13.51
N LEU A 29 -20.31 4.48 14.81
CA LEU A 29 -21.36 5.34 15.34
C LEU A 29 -21.21 6.77 14.78
N PRO A 30 -22.33 7.47 14.51
CA PRO A 30 -22.29 8.91 14.21
C PRO A 30 -21.88 9.72 15.44
N ALA A 31 -21.32 10.91 15.24
CA ALA A 31 -20.72 11.79 16.24
C ALA A 31 -21.58 11.93 17.51
N ALA A 32 -22.86 12.30 17.34
CA ALA A 32 -23.79 12.46 18.44
C ALA A 32 -23.99 11.16 19.26
N GLU A 33 -23.96 9.99 18.63
CA GLU A 33 -24.03 8.70 19.31
C GLU A 33 -22.69 8.29 19.91
N SER A 34 -21.58 8.54 19.23
CA SER A 34 -20.23 8.28 19.71
C SER A 34 -19.93 9.07 20.98
N ILE A 35 -20.23 10.37 21.01
CA ILE A 35 -19.99 11.23 22.17
C ILE A 35 -20.85 10.80 23.35
N ARG A 36 -22.14 10.50 23.11
CA ARG A 36 -23.03 9.98 24.16
C ARG A 36 -22.58 8.61 24.69
N ALA A 37 -22.11 7.73 23.80
CA ALA A 37 -21.56 6.44 24.19
C ALA A 37 -20.27 6.62 25.00
N LEU A 38 -19.36 7.48 24.55
CA LEU A 38 -18.11 7.80 25.23
C LEU A 38 -18.36 8.35 26.64
N GLN A 39 -19.29 9.31 26.79
CA GLN A 39 -19.69 9.85 28.10
C GLN A 39 -20.19 8.75 29.05
N ARG A 40 -21.02 7.83 28.55
CA ARG A 40 -21.54 6.72 29.36
C ARG A 40 -20.45 5.73 29.76
N LEU A 41 -19.61 5.34 28.80
CA LEU A 41 -18.49 4.43 29.02
C LEU A 41 -17.47 5.03 30.00
N ARG A 42 -17.17 6.32 29.85
CA ARG A 42 -16.25 7.06 30.73
C ARG A 42 -16.77 7.11 32.16
N ARG A 43 -18.04 7.48 32.35
CA ARG A 43 -18.68 7.47 33.68
C ARG A 43 -18.63 6.09 34.32
N ALA A 44 -18.99 5.04 33.56
CA ALA A 44 -18.94 3.67 34.06
C ALA A 44 -17.52 3.24 34.46
N SER A 45 -16.51 3.59 33.66
CA SER A 45 -15.11 3.29 33.95
C SER A 45 -14.61 4.02 35.20
N LEU A 46 -14.96 5.31 35.35
CA LEU A 46 -14.56 6.10 36.51
C LEU A 46 -15.17 5.57 37.81
N ILE A 47 -16.45 5.17 37.81
CA ILE A 47 -17.10 4.52 38.96
C ILE A 47 -16.36 3.22 39.34
N GLN A 48 -15.96 2.44 38.35
CA GLN A 48 -15.25 1.18 38.59
C GLN A 48 -13.84 1.42 39.18
N ILE A 49 -13.10 2.41 38.66
CA ILE A 49 -11.74 2.74 39.10
C ILE A 49 -11.75 3.42 40.46
N GLN A 50 -12.66 4.38 40.68
CA GLN A 50 -12.80 5.14 41.91
C GLN A 50 -13.83 4.46 42.81
N SER A 51 -13.45 3.29 43.34
CA SER A 51 -14.30 2.49 44.20
C SER A 51 -14.83 3.31 45.38
N GLY A 52 -16.13 3.65 45.36
CA GLY A 52 -16.83 4.35 46.44
C GLY A 52 -17.49 5.68 46.07
N LEU A 53 -17.36 6.18 44.83
CA LEU A 53 -18.13 7.35 44.36
C LEU A 53 -19.51 6.92 43.85
N GLU A 54 -20.54 7.66 44.25
CA GLU A 54 -21.88 7.51 43.66
C GLU A 54 -21.93 8.10 42.25
N SER A 55 -22.85 7.61 41.42
CA SER A 55 -22.95 7.95 39.99
C SER A 55 -23.12 9.47 39.72
N GLU A 56 -23.65 10.22 40.70
CA GLU A 56 -23.86 11.68 40.61
C GLU A 56 -22.60 12.51 40.88
N GLU A 57 -21.60 11.94 41.56
CA GLU A 57 -20.36 12.65 41.95
C GLU A 57 -19.26 12.54 40.88
N VAL A 58 -19.44 11.65 39.89
CA VAL A 58 -18.48 11.41 38.83
C VAL A 58 -18.59 12.47 37.73
N LYS A 59 -17.66 13.42 37.79
CA LYS A 59 -17.51 14.46 36.77
C LYS A 59 -16.72 13.89 35.58
N VAL A 60 -17.43 13.75 34.46
CA VAL A 60 -16.81 13.46 33.14
C VAL A 60 -16.13 14.72 32.63
N GLU A 61 -15.12 14.53 31.78
CA GLU A 61 -14.42 15.58 31.04
C GLU A 61 -15.40 16.46 30.24
N SER A 62 -14.95 17.68 29.90
CA SER A 62 -15.75 18.62 29.13
C SER A 62 -16.09 18.09 27.74
N ASP A 63 -17.23 18.54 27.20
CA ASP A 63 -17.68 18.23 25.83
C ASP A 63 -16.61 18.53 24.77
N ASP A 64 -15.75 19.51 25.01
CA ASP A 64 -14.62 19.82 24.15
C ASP A 64 -13.58 18.69 24.05
N ILE A 65 -13.24 18.06 25.18
CA ILE A 65 -12.30 16.92 25.22
C ILE A 65 -12.93 15.71 24.52
N LEU A 66 -14.22 15.48 24.76
CA LEU A 66 -14.95 14.39 24.12
C LEU A 66 -15.03 14.55 22.60
N ARG A 67 -15.21 15.79 22.13
CA ARG A 67 -15.16 16.14 20.71
C ARG A 67 -13.77 15.88 20.12
N GLN A 68 -12.71 16.39 20.76
CA GLN A 68 -11.34 16.18 20.29
C GLN A 68 -10.98 14.69 20.21
N VAL A 69 -11.40 13.91 21.22
CA VAL A 69 -11.23 12.44 21.21
C VAL A 69 -11.94 11.83 20.01
N TYR A 70 -13.20 12.20 19.75
CA TYR A 70 -13.95 11.70 18.59
C TYR A 70 -13.30 12.10 17.26
N GLU A 71 -12.81 13.33 17.12
CA GLU A 71 -12.11 13.78 15.90
C GLU A 71 -10.83 12.98 15.63
N LEU A 72 -10.18 12.44 16.67
CA LEU A 72 -8.98 11.60 16.57
C LEU A 72 -9.29 10.13 16.30
N VAL A 73 -10.22 9.52 17.03
CA VAL A 73 -10.45 8.06 16.98
C VAL A 73 -11.68 7.64 16.17
N GLY A 74 -12.63 8.54 15.95
CA GLY A 74 -13.90 8.28 15.27
C GLY A 74 -14.93 7.53 16.13
N GLY A 75 -15.92 6.94 15.45
CA GLY A 75 -17.09 6.34 16.09
C GLY A 75 -17.00 4.85 16.40
N ARG A 76 -15.84 4.22 16.18
CA ARG A 76 -15.66 2.77 16.39
C ARG A 76 -15.77 2.44 17.88
N THR A 77 -16.73 1.57 18.22
CA THR A 77 -17.08 1.27 19.62
C THR A 77 -15.92 0.70 20.44
N SER A 78 -15.07 -0.12 19.82
CA SER A 78 -13.87 -0.67 20.47
C SER A 78 -12.85 0.42 20.84
N TYR A 79 -12.67 1.44 19.99
CA TYR A 79 -11.80 2.58 20.26
C TYR A 79 -12.38 3.46 21.37
N LEU A 80 -13.67 3.79 21.30
CA LEU A 80 -14.35 4.56 22.34
C LEU A 80 -14.26 3.86 23.71
N ALA A 81 -14.43 2.54 23.75
CA ALA A 81 -14.32 1.77 24.99
C ALA A 81 -12.88 1.67 25.53
N ARG A 82 -11.86 1.71 24.66
CA ARG A 82 -10.46 1.78 25.06
C ARG A 82 -10.15 3.15 25.67
N VAL A 83 -10.46 4.22 24.95
CA VAL A 83 -10.21 5.60 25.40
C VAL A 83 -10.95 5.91 26.71
N ALA A 84 -12.23 5.52 26.83
CA ALA A 84 -13.02 5.72 28.04
C ALA A 84 -12.37 5.16 29.33
N ARG A 85 -11.55 4.11 29.21
CA ARG A 85 -10.88 3.45 30.34
C ARG A 85 -9.52 4.04 30.69
N ALA A 86 -8.93 4.83 29.80
CA ALA A 86 -7.61 5.40 30.04
C ALA A 86 -7.64 6.47 31.13
N PRO A 87 -6.55 6.70 31.87
CA PRO A 87 -6.50 7.79 32.85
C PRO A 87 -6.81 9.15 32.22
N ASP A 88 -6.20 9.45 31.08
CA ASP A 88 -6.45 10.62 30.24
C ASP A 88 -6.94 10.16 28.86
N MET A 89 -8.14 10.58 28.47
CA MET A 89 -8.75 10.17 27.21
C MET A 89 -8.05 10.77 25.98
N LEU A 90 -7.60 12.02 26.09
CA LEU A 90 -7.01 12.74 24.97
C LEU A 90 -5.58 12.23 24.72
N ASP A 91 -4.83 11.99 25.78
CA ASP A 91 -3.50 11.39 25.70
C ASP A 91 -3.56 9.97 25.09
N GLU A 92 -4.50 9.13 25.55
CA GLU A 92 -4.69 7.79 24.96
C GLU A 92 -5.10 7.87 23.49
N ALA A 93 -5.96 8.81 23.10
CA ALA A 93 -6.36 9.00 21.71
C ALA A 93 -5.14 9.37 20.83
N LYS A 94 -4.28 10.27 21.29
CA LYS A 94 -3.03 10.63 20.60
C LYS A 94 -2.07 9.44 20.51
N TYR A 95 -1.90 8.71 21.62
CA TYR A 95 -1.10 7.50 21.65
C TYR A 95 -1.62 6.42 20.68
N MET A 96 -2.94 6.26 20.56
CA MET A 96 -3.54 5.35 19.59
C MET A 96 -3.20 5.76 18.15
N VAL A 97 -3.23 7.06 17.82
CA VAL A 97 -2.83 7.54 16.48
C VAL A 97 -1.37 7.23 16.19
N GLU A 98 -0.48 7.43 17.16
CA GLU A 98 0.95 7.14 17.00
C GLU A 98 1.21 5.63 16.82
N MET A 99 0.54 4.79 17.61
CA MET A 99 0.64 3.34 17.45
C MET A 99 0.13 2.86 16.08
N GLU A 100 -0.96 3.45 15.60
CA GLU A 100 -1.52 3.14 14.28
C GLU A 100 -0.57 3.59 13.16
N LYS A 101 0.09 4.75 13.33
CA LYS A 101 1.14 5.25 12.44
C LYS A 101 2.33 4.30 12.35
N GLU A 102 2.90 3.89 13.48
CA GLU A 102 4.04 2.98 13.50
C GLU A 102 3.69 1.62 12.89
N TRP A 103 2.49 1.11 13.16
CA TRP A 103 1.97 -0.10 12.52
C TRP A 103 1.82 0.09 10.99
N LEU A 104 1.28 1.22 10.53
CA LEU A 104 1.13 1.51 9.11
C LEU A 104 2.49 1.57 8.41
N LEU A 105 3.48 2.23 9.02
CA LEU A 105 4.84 2.30 8.52
C LEU A 105 5.51 0.92 8.51
N SER A 106 5.17 0.01 9.42
CA SER A 106 5.66 -1.37 9.37
C SER A 106 5.03 -2.20 8.25
N ARG A 107 3.94 -1.73 7.63
CA ARG A 107 3.20 -2.45 6.57
C ARG A 107 3.44 -1.90 5.17
N ILE A 108 3.58 -0.58 5.07
CA ILE A 108 3.73 0.14 3.80
C ILE A 108 4.83 1.21 3.90
N GLY A 109 5.85 1.01 4.74
CA GLY A 109 6.99 1.94 4.84
C GLY A 109 7.70 2.13 3.50
N LEU A 110 8.01 3.38 3.17
CA LEU A 110 8.78 3.74 1.99
C LEU A 110 10.27 3.55 2.26
N ILE A 111 10.96 2.90 1.32
CA ILE A 111 12.40 2.73 1.31
C ILE A 111 12.91 3.34 -0.01
N PRO A 112 13.31 4.62 -0.02
CA PRO A 112 13.73 5.31 -1.25
C PRO A 112 14.91 4.65 -1.95
N ASP A 113 15.86 4.14 -1.17
CA ASP A 113 17.03 3.42 -1.65
C ASP A 113 16.88 1.93 -1.34
N HIS A 114 16.41 1.17 -2.33
CA HIS A 114 16.18 -0.27 -2.21
C HIS A 114 16.78 -1.03 -3.39
N ASP A 115 17.06 -2.31 -3.13
CA ASP A 115 17.53 -3.29 -4.11
C ASP A 115 16.36 -4.04 -4.76
N ASP A 116 16.67 -4.82 -5.79
CA ASP A 116 15.70 -5.56 -6.61
C ASP A 116 14.85 -6.57 -5.81
N ASP A 117 15.43 -7.18 -4.78
CA ASP A 117 14.74 -8.15 -3.92
C ASP A 117 13.62 -7.54 -3.06
N VAL A 118 13.67 -6.23 -2.82
CA VAL A 118 12.65 -5.47 -2.06
C VAL A 118 11.64 -4.77 -3.00
N MET A 119 11.81 -4.89 -4.32
CA MET A 119 11.01 -4.13 -5.30
C MET A 119 9.50 -4.37 -5.18
N ASP A 120 9.07 -5.61 -4.96
CA ASP A 120 7.63 -5.93 -4.86
C ASP A 120 7.00 -5.34 -3.58
N GLU A 121 7.75 -5.31 -2.47
CA GLU A 121 7.33 -4.63 -1.25
C GLU A 121 7.20 -3.12 -1.46
N GLN A 122 8.15 -2.52 -2.18
CA GLN A 122 8.10 -1.08 -2.45
C GLN A 122 7.03 -0.69 -3.47
N LYS A 123 6.69 -1.57 -4.44
CA LYS A 123 5.50 -1.40 -5.29
C LYS A 123 4.24 -1.39 -4.45
N TRP A 124 4.13 -2.33 -3.51
CA TRP A 124 3.02 -2.40 -2.56
C TRP A 124 2.92 -1.12 -1.74
N ALA A 125 4.02 -0.68 -1.11
CA ALA A 125 4.06 0.53 -0.30
C ALA A 125 3.72 1.80 -1.11
N SER A 126 4.40 2.04 -2.22
CA SER A 126 4.24 3.27 -3.02
C SER A 126 2.83 3.40 -3.60
N CYS A 127 2.26 2.30 -4.13
CA CYS A 127 0.91 2.31 -4.69
C CYS A 127 -0.16 2.53 -3.60
N SER A 128 0.06 1.98 -2.40
CA SER A 128 -0.82 2.18 -1.25
C SER A 128 -0.80 3.64 -0.79
N TRP A 129 0.38 4.26 -0.71
CA TRP A 129 0.52 5.66 -0.35
C TRP A 129 -0.13 6.62 -1.35
N LEU A 130 -0.09 6.33 -2.65
CA LEU A 130 -0.82 7.17 -3.63
C LEU A 130 -2.31 7.25 -3.33
N LEU A 131 -2.93 6.11 -2.99
CA LEU A 131 -4.35 6.05 -2.64
C LEU A 131 -4.63 6.73 -1.30
N LEU A 132 -3.84 6.40 -0.26
CA LEU A 132 -4.03 6.94 1.08
C LEU A 132 -3.81 8.45 1.13
N ARG A 133 -2.76 8.96 0.49
CA ARG A 133 -2.47 10.40 0.35
C ARG A 133 -3.63 11.12 -0.32
N HIS A 134 -4.15 10.59 -1.43
CA HIS A 134 -5.27 11.19 -2.16
C HIS A 134 -6.55 11.24 -1.33
N LEU A 135 -6.83 10.20 -0.53
CA LEU A 135 -7.98 10.17 0.37
C LEU A 135 -7.79 11.13 1.56
N ALA A 136 -6.61 11.15 2.16
CA ALA A 136 -6.32 11.95 3.33
C ALA A 136 -6.31 13.45 3.05
N GLN A 137 -5.81 13.88 1.88
CA GLN A 137 -5.82 15.29 1.47
C GLN A 137 -7.22 15.87 1.23
N LYS A 138 -8.23 15.01 1.04
CA LYS A 138 -9.63 15.44 0.91
C LYS A 138 -10.29 15.72 2.26
N VAL A 139 -9.70 15.28 3.36
CA VAL A 139 -10.21 15.53 4.71
C VAL A 139 -9.29 16.55 5.40
N PRO A 140 -9.84 17.61 6.01
CA PRO A 140 -9.03 18.55 6.78
C PRO A 140 -8.24 17.84 7.90
N PRO A 141 -6.97 18.22 8.13
CA PRO A 141 -6.22 17.75 9.29
C PRO A 141 -6.83 18.33 10.58
N VAL A 142 -6.65 17.63 11.70
CA VAL A 142 -7.01 18.19 13.02
C VAL A 142 -5.96 19.25 13.38
N THR A 143 -6.35 20.51 13.35
CA THR A 143 -5.57 21.61 13.92
C THR A 143 -5.95 21.84 15.38
N GLU A 144 -5.13 22.60 16.12
CA GLU A 144 -5.50 23.04 17.48
C GLU A 144 -6.83 23.82 17.49
N ASP A 145 -7.15 24.47 16.37
CA ASP A 145 -8.47 25.02 16.10
C ASP A 145 -9.40 23.92 15.58
N ILE A 146 -10.44 23.64 16.39
CA ILE A 146 -11.45 22.60 16.22
C ILE A 146 -12.04 22.63 14.80
N THR A 147 -12.04 21.48 14.11
CA THR A 147 -12.61 21.38 12.75
C THR A 147 -14.13 21.31 12.75
N MET A 148 -14.72 20.64 13.75
CA MET A 148 -16.17 20.54 13.92
C MET A 148 -16.72 21.69 14.76
N THR A 149 -17.71 22.41 14.22
CA THR A 149 -18.28 23.59 14.89
C THR A 149 -19.25 23.17 15.99
N THR A 150 -19.86 21.99 15.85
CA THR A 150 -20.84 21.44 16.78
C THR A 150 -20.50 20.00 17.21
N LEU A 151 -21.13 19.52 18.28
CA LEU A 151 -20.90 18.15 18.81
C LEU A 151 -21.56 17.06 17.95
N ASP A 152 -22.48 17.44 17.07
CA ASP A 152 -23.30 16.50 16.29
C ASP A 152 -22.85 16.40 14.83
N GLU A 153 -21.84 17.17 14.43
CA GLU A 153 -21.27 17.10 13.07
C GLU A 153 -20.41 15.84 12.91
N ASP A 154 -20.79 14.99 11.96
CA ASP A 154 -20.02 13.82 11.57
C ASP A 154 -18.77 14.24 10.78
N LEU A 155 -17.64 13.60 11.08
CA LEU A 155 -16.47 13.68 10.22
C LEU A 155 -16.73 12.91 8.93
N GLU A 156 -16.92 13.63 7.82
CA GLU A 156 -17.11 12.99 6.53
C GLU A 156 -15.78 12.40 6.02
N MET A 157 -15.67 11.07 6.09
CA MET A 157 -14.52 10.36 5.54
C MET A 157 -14.53 10.43 4.02
N ALA A 158 -13.39 10.82 3.44
CA ALA A 158 -13.20 10.78 2.01
C ALA A 158 -13.34 9.34 1.48
N LYS A 159 -14.06 9.21 0.37
CA LYS A 159 -14.22 7.96 -0.36
C LYS A 159 -14.11 8.19 -1.86
N VAL A 160 -13.75 7.14 -2.57
CA VAL A 160 -13.72 7.08 -4.04
C VAL A 160 -14.38 5.79 -4.50
N SER A 161 -14.83 5.72 -5.74
CA SER A 161 -15.27 4.43 -6.30
C SER A 161 -14.08 3.47 -6.44
N TYR A 162 -14.35 2.16 -6.42
CA TYR A 162 -13.34 1.13 -6.67
C TYR A 162 -12.61 1.35 -8.01
N ALA A 163 -13.33 1.82 -9.04
CA ALA A 163 -12.73 2.14 -10.34
C ALA A 163 -11.73 3.31 -10.26
N GLU A 164 -12.06 4.37 -9.53
CA GLU A 164 -11.14 5.50 -9.30
C GLU A 164 -9.95 5.06 -8.45
N ALA A 165 -10.16 4.26 -7.41
CA ALA A 165 -9.08 3.75 -6.56
C ALA A 165 -8.03 3.00 -7.40
N ARG A 166 -8.46 2.18 -8.36
CA ARG A 166 -7.58 1.48 -9.32
C ARG A 166 -6.73 2.42 -10.16
N VAL A 167 -7.28 3.56 -10.56
CA VAL A 167 -6.57 4.57 -11.35
C VAL A 167 -5.55 5.28 -10.48
N ILE A 168 -5.94 5.69 -9.28
CA ILE A 168 -5.09 6.43 -8.34
C ILE A 168 -3.90 5.56 -7.86
N SER A 169 -4.17 4.33 -7.43
CA SER A 169 -3.12 3.42 -6.94
C SER A 169 -2.23 2.88 -8.06
N THR A 170 -2.65 3.01 -9.33
CA THR A 170 -2.01 2.41 -10.52
C THR A 170 -1.92 0.87 -10.51
N ARG A 171 -2.44 0.22 -9.45
CA ARG A 171 -2.40 -1.23 -9.23
C ARG A 171 -3.68 -1.74 -8.62
N THR A 172 -4.28 -2.72 -9.28
CA THR A 172 -5.66 -3.13 -9.02
C THR A 172 -5.77 -4.34 -8.12
N ASP A 173 -4.73 -5.16 -8.15
CA ASP A 173 -4.55 -6.36 -7.35
C ASP A 173 -4.27 -6.07 -5.87
N PHE A 174 -3.86 -4.84 -5.53
CA PHE A 174 -3.56 -4.45 -4.15
C PHE A 174 -4.78 -4.04 -3.32
N LEU A 175 -5.91 -3.67 -3.94
CA LEU A 175 -7.08 -3.17 -3.20
C LEU A 175 -7.66 -4.21 -2.23
N GLN A 176 -7.75 -5.47 -2.64
CA GLN A 176 -8.31 -6.51 -1.79
C GLN A 176 -7.35 -6.91 -0.64
N PRO A 177 -6.04 -7.09 -0.86
CA PRO A 177 -5.10 -7.26 0.24
C PRO A 177 -5.06 -6.05 1.20
N LEU A 178 -5.25 -4.81 0.71
CA LEU A 178 -5.30 -3.62 1.57
C LEU A 178 -6.54 -3.62 2.46
N ASP A 179 -7.68 -4.09 1.95
CA ASP A 179 -8.91 -4.28 2.70
C ASP A 179 -8.74 -5.36 3.79
N GLN A 180 -8.14 -6.50 3.43
CA GLN A 180 -7.80 -7.58 4.37
C GLN A 180 -6.80 -7.17 5.45
N ALA A 181 -5.90 -6.23 5.13
CA ALA A 181 -4.96 -5.66 6.08
C ALA A 181 -5.59 -4.59 6.98
N HIS A 182 -6.88 -4.24 6.77
CA HIS A 182 -7.58 -3.14 7.44
C HIS A 182 -6.92 -1.77 7.25
N ILE A 183 -6.25 -1.56 6.11
CA ILE A 183 -5.70 -0.25 5.70
C ILE A 183 -6.75 0.55 4.93
N ILE A 184 -7.59 -0.12 4.15
CA ILE A 184 -8.77 0.49 3.53
C ILE A 184 -10.00 -0.34 3.89
N SER A 185 -11.17 0.21 3.63
CA SER A 185 -12.43 -0.51 3.68
C SER A 185 -13.17 -0.32 2.37
N ILE A 186 -13.68 -1.43 1.82
CA ILE A 186 -14.52 -1.44 0.63
C ILE A 186 -15.97 -1.77 1.02
N ASP A 187 -16.88 -0.82 0.81
CA ASP A 187 -18.29 -0.99 1.17
C ASP A 187 -19.08 -1.82 0.12
N VAL A 188 -20.35 -2.09 0.45
CA VAL A 188 -21.26 -2.85 -0.44
C VAL A 188 -21.55 -2.16 -1.77
N HIS A 189 -21.33 -0.85 -1.85
CA HIS A 189 -21.46 -0.02 -3.04
C HIS A 189 -20.14 0.15 -3.79
N HIS A 190 -19.09 -0.59 -3.38
CA HIS A 190 -17.75 -0.53 -3.95
C HIS A 190 -17.12 0.86 -3.81
N HIS A 191 -17.41 1.57 -2.72
CA HIS A 191 -16.63 2.73 -2.31
C HIS A 191 -15.44 2.29 -1.47
N VAL A 192 -14.29 2.87 -1.77
CA VAL A 192 -13.03 2.71 -1.06
C VAL A 192 -12.79 3.93 -0.20
N ARG A 193 -12.50 3.71 1.08
CA ARG A 193 -12.15 4.74 2.07
C ARG A 193 -11.05 4.20 3.00
N PRO A 194 -10.34 5.06 3.77
CA PRO A 194 -9.54 4.57 4.89
C PRO A 194 -10.41 3.72 5.83
N ASP A 195 -9.84 2.68 6.44
CA ASP A 195 -10.61 1.77 7.28
C ASP A 195 -11.32 2.50 8.43
N SER A 196 -10.58 3.40 9.09
CA SER A 196 -11.05 4.14 10.26
C SER A 196 -10.57 5.60 10.27
N VAL A 197 -11.20 6.42 11.11
CA VAL A 197 -10.74 7.78 11.40
C VAL A 197 -9.34 7.76 12.02
N LEU A 198 -9.09 6.81 12.93
CA LEU A 198 -7.78 6.65 13.57
C LEU A 198 -6.66 6.45 12.53
N LEU A 199 -6.88 5.54 11.58
CA LEU A 199 -5.95 5.30 10.48
C LEU A 199 -5.80 6.54 9.59
N LEU A 200 -6.90 7.23 9.28
CA LEU A 200 -6.84 8.49 8.53
C LEU A 200 -5.94 9.52 9.24
N ARG A 201 -6.01 9.64 10.57
CA ARG A 201 -5.12 10.55 11.32
C ARG A 201 -3.66 10.10 11.27
N ALA A 202 -3.41 8.80 11.37
CA ALA A 202 -2.07 8.24 11.19
C ALA A 202 -1.49 8.56 9.80
N VAL A 203 -2.29 8.37 8.74
CA VAL A 203 -1.93 8.74 7.36
C VAL A 203 -1.65 10.23 7.25
N GLN A 204 -2.53 11.09 7.79
CA GLN A 204 -2.34 12.55 7.78
C GLN A 204 -1.04 12.97 8.48
N SER A 205 -0.68 12.29 9.58
CA SER A 205 0.59 12.51 10.28
C SER A 205 1.79 12.22 9.37
N VAL A 206 1.82 11.05 8.72
CA VAL A 206 2.92 10.64 7.83
C VAL A 206 3.05 11.55 6.61
N ILE A 207 1.95 11.83 5.90
CA ILE A 207 2.03 12.65 4.67
C ILE A 207 2.37 14.12 4.95
N SER A 208 2.24 14.56 6.20
CA SER A 208 2.61 15.91 6.65
C SER A 208 4.09 15.99 7.04
N GLU A 209 4.80 14.86 7.12
CA GLU A 209 6.23 14.85 7.44
C GLU A 209 7.05 15.51 6.34
N PRO A 210 8.05 16.33 6.69
CA PRO A 210 8.95 16.92 5.71
C PRO A 210 9.68 15.84 4.91
N GLY A 211 9.60 15.91 3.58
CA GLY A 211 10.28 14.98 2.69
C GLY A 211 9.44 13.77 2.25
N PHE A 212 8.26 13.53 2.82
CA PHE A 212 7.41 12.39 2.43
C PHE A 212 7.15 12.31 0.92
N ASP A 213 6.79 13.43 0.30
CA ASP A 213 6.51 13.47 -1.15
C ASP A 213 7.77 13.19 -1.98
N GLU A 214 8.93 13.66 -1.52
CA GLU A 214 10.21 13.41 -2.17
C GLU A 214 10.62 11.94 -2.05
N ASP A 215 10.41 11.33 -0.88
CA ASP A 215 10.70 9.93 -0.63
C ASP A 215 9.77 9.02 -1.46
N LEU A 216 8.48 9.36 -1.55
CA LEU A 216 7.53 8.66 -2.41
C LEU A 216 7.95 8.72 -3.89
N ASP A 217 8.34 9.90 -4.38
CA ASP A 217 8.79 10.08 -5.76
C ASP A 217 10.11 9.33 -6.03
N LYS A 218 11.06 9.35 -5.08
CA LYS A 218 12.31 8.58 -5.17
C LYS A 218 12.08 7.08 -5.18
N THR A 219 11.24 6.55 -4.28
CA THR A 219 10.89 5.12 -4.26
C THR A 219 10.29 4.70 -5.60
N ARG A 220 9.40 5.50 -6.18
CA ARG A 220 8.80 5.20 -7.48
C ARG A 220 9.81 5.26 -8.63
N ALA A 221 10.66 6.29 -8.66
CA ALA A 221 11.72 6.39 -9.66
C ALA A 221 12.67 5.19 -9.58
N ARG A 222 13.02 4.75 -8.37
CA ARG A 222 13.87 3.59 -8.14
C ARG A 222 13.23 2.29 -8.64
N ILE A 223 11.93 2.08 -8.40
CA ILE A 223 11.18 0.94 -8.96
C ILE A 223 11.24 0.96 -10.49
N ASP A 224 11.01 2.12 -11.11
CA ASP A 224 11.03 2.28 -12.57
C ASP A 224 12.43 1.99 -13.16
N GLU A 225 13.50 2.40 -12.47
CA GLU A 225 14.89 2.08 -12.85
C GLU A 225 15.15 0.58 -12.85
N ILE A 226 14.78 -0.12 -11.76
CA ILE A 226 15.02 -1.56 -11.63
C ILE A 226 14.19 -2.35 -12.67
N GLU A 227 12.90 -2.01 -12.83
CA GLU A 227 12.09 -2.59 -13.90
C GLU A 227 12.66 -2.31 -15.29
N GLY A 228 13.25 -1.13 -15.49
CA GLY A 228 13.95 -0.76 -16.71
C GLY A 228 15.14 -1.67 -17.00
N LEU A 229 15.97 -1.94 -15.99
CA LEU A 229 17.10 -2.88 -16.10
C LEU A 229 16.63 -4.30 -16.43
N HIS A 230 15.54 -4.78 -15.81
CA HIS A 230 14.97 -6.09 -16.10
C HIS A 230 14.42 -6.24 -17.53
N ARG A 231 14.05 -5.14 -18.18
CA ARG A 231 13.61 -5.14 -19.58
C ARG A 231 14.78 -5.09 -20.57
N GLN A 232 15.98 -4.75 -20.11
CA GLN A 232 17.17 -4.74 -20.95
C GLN A 232 17.74 -6.15 -21.06
N SER A 233 17.88 -6.65 -22.29
CA SER A 233 18.64 -7.88 -22.55
C SER A 233 20.12 -7.54 -22.57
N GLU A 234 20.89 -8.02 -21.60
CA GLU A 234 22.34 -7.88 -21.61
C GLU A 234 22.97 -8.91 -22.57
N LEU A 235 23.72 -8.45 -23.56
CA LEU A 235 24.54 -9.32 -24.41
C LEU A 235 25.94 -9.42 -23.81
N THR A 236 26.16 -10.41 -22.93
CA THR A 236 27.50 -10.69 -22.41
C THR A 236 28.31 -11.48 -23.42
N VAL A 237 29.26 -10.82 -24.08
CA VAL A 237 30.20 -11.48 -25.00
C VAL A 237 31.36 -12.07 -24.20
N LYS A 238 31.36 -13.40 -24.02
CA LYS A 238 32.34 -14.12 -23.18
C LYS A 238 33.73 -14.24 -23.79
N GLU A 239 33.83 -14.17 -25.11
CA GLU A 239 35.07 -14.38 -25.85
C GLU A 239 35.35 -13.17 -26.74
N PRO A 240 36.63 -12.75 -26.87
CA PRO A 240 36.96 -11.66 -27.77
C PRO A 240 36.51 -12.02 -29.19
N PHE A 241 36.02 -11.04 -29.94
CA PHE A 241 35.67 -11.21 -31.34
C PHE A 241 36.31 -10.09 -32.14
N ARG A 242 36.57 -10.38 -33.42
CA ARG A 242 37.08 -9.41 -34.38
C ARG A 242 36.02 -9.16 -35.43
N VAL A 243 35.69 -7.89 -35.65
CA VAL A 243 34.85 -7.48 -36.77
C VAL A 243 35.75 -7.03 -37.92
N VAL A 244 35.61 -7.66 -39.08
CA VAL A 244 36.32 -7.30 -40.30
C VAL A 244 35.31 -6.72 -41.28
N VAL A 245 35.54 -5.49 -41.73
CA VAL A 245 34.69 -4.83 -42.72
C VAL A 245 35.31 -5.03 -44.10
N GLY A 246 34.62 -5.77 -44.96
CA GLY A 246 35.05 -6.07 -46.33
C GLY A 246 34.07 -5.58 -47.37
N LYS A 247 34.48 -5.60 -48.65
CA LYS A 247 33.58 -5.48 -49.80
C LYS A 247 33.64 -6.77 -50.60
N LYS A 248 32.50 -7.43 -50.75
CA LYS A 248 32.35 -8.63 -51.59
C LYS A 248 31.25 -8.35 -52.61
N GLU A 249 31.58 -8.51 -53.89
CA GLU A 249 30.66 -8.25 -55.03
C GLU A 249 29.99 -6.85 -54.97
N GLY A 250 30.74 -5.82 -54.54
CA GLY A 250 30.25 -4.45 -54.48
C GLY A 250 29.36 -4.11 -53.27
N LYS A 251 29.04 -5.07 -52.40
CA LYS A 251 28.29 -4.85 -51.14
C LYS A 251 29.26 -4.84 -49.95
N THR A 252 29.01 -3.94 -48.99
CA THR A 252 29.74 -3.93 -47.71
C THR A 252 29.29 -5.13 -46.88
N VAL A 253 30.25 -5.95 -46.45
CA VAL A 253 30.02 -7.14 -45.61
C VAL A 253 30.75 -6.93 -44.28
N LEU A 254 30.09 -7.31 -43.19
CA LEU A 254 30.64 -7.31 -41.83
C LEU A 254 30.85 -8.76 -41.42
N ASP A 255 32.10 -9.19 -41.38
CA ASP A 255 32.47 -10.53 -40.90
C ASP A 255 32.79 -10.46 -39.41
N VAL A 256 32.05 -11.23 -38.60
CA VAL A 256 32.26 -11.32 -37.14
C VAL A 256 32.96 -12.65 -36.85
N ILE A 257 34.19 -12.58 -36.38
CA ILE A 257 35.05 -13.75 -36.09
C ILE A 257 35.20 -13.88 -34.57
N GLY A 258 34.69 -14.96 -33.98
CA GLY A 258 34.97 -15.31 -32.59
C GLY A 258 36.42 -15.75 -32.41
N LEU A 259 37.14 -15.25 -31.40
CA LEU A 259 38.55 -15.53 -31.14
C LEU A 259 38.76 -16.54 -30.00
N GLY A 260 37.71 -17.22 -29.53
CA GLY A 260 37.82 -18.24 -28.49
C GLY A 260 37.49 -19.65 -28.97
N GLY A 261 37.85 -20.63 -28.15
CA GLY A 261 37.87 -22.06 -28.52
C GLY A 261 36.54 -22.79 -28.37
N SER A 262 35.44 -22.09 -28.08
CA SER A 262 34.13 -22.71 -27.82
C SER A 262 33.23 -22.84 -29.05
N PHE A 263 33.68 -22.37 -30.22
CA PHE A 263 32.93 -22.55 -31.47
C PHE A 263 33.16 -23.97 -32.04
N VAL A 264 32.18 -24.86 -31.86
CA VAL A 264 32.14 -26.15 -32.56
C VAL A 264 31.34 -25.97 -33.83
N SER A 265 31.99 -26.04 -34.99
CA SER A 265 31.31 -26.11 -36.28
C SER A 265 30.51 -27.41 -36.37
N THR A 266 29.20 -27.32 -36.54
CA THR A 266 28.40 -28.44 -37.05
C THR A 266 28.78 -28.67 -38.51
N ASN A 267 29.74 -29.57 -38.75
CA ASN A 267 30.02 -30.07 -40.08
C ASN A 267 29.16 -31.32 -40.33
N GLU A 268 28.32 -31.22 -41.36
CA GLU A 268 27.61 -32.34 -41.98
C GLU A 268 28.61 -33.35 -42.57
N ASP A 269 28.15 -34.60 -42.63
CA ASP A 269 28.89 -35.82 -42.95
C ASP A 269 29.73 -35.78 -44.25
N SER A 270 30.98 -36.26 -44.18
CA SER A 270 31.54 -37.16 -45.21
C SER A 270 32.83 -37.84 -44.74
N GLU A 271 32.91 -39.14 -45.06
CA GLU A 271 33.93 -40.11 -44.69
C GLU A 271 35.34 -39.85 -45.27
N ASN A 272 36.32 -40.50 -44.60
CA ASN A 272 37.60 -41.02 -45.09
C ASN A 272 38.91 -40.18 -45.01
N THR A 273 39.72 -40.62 -44.03
CA THR A 273 41.16 -41.01 -44.06
C THR A 273 42.27 -40.02 -44.44
N GLU A 274 43.13 -39.83 -43.43
CA GLU A 274 44.61 -39.75 -43.41
C GLU A 274 45.37 -38.46 -43.82
N ASP A 275 46.07 -37.97 -42.78
CA ASP A 275 47.29 -37.16 -42.68
C ASP A 275 47.28 -35.62 -42.82
N PRO A 276 48.17 -34.93 -42.06
CA PRO A 276 47.94 -33.57 -41.56
C PRO A 276 48.68 -32.51 -42.38
N GLU A 277 47.94 -31.57 -42.96
CA GLU A 277 48.50 -30.32 -43.47
C GLU A 277 47.76 -29.13 -42.84
N ASP A 278 48.52 -28.05 -42.62
CA ASP A 278 48.25 -26.78 -41.97
C ASP A 278 46.77 -26.30 -41.86
N PRO A 279 46.40 -25.58 -40.78
CA PRO A 279 45.03 -25.15 -40.55
C PRO A 279 44.61 -24.17 -41.66
N LYS A 280 43.73 -24.64 -42.55
CA LYS A 280 43.04 -23.78 -43.51
C LYS A 280 42.00 -22.96 -42.76
N GLU A 281 42.08 -21.64 -42.89
CA GLU A 281 41.02 -20.70 -42.51
C GLU A 281 39.77 -21.01 -43.35
N GLU A 282 38.81 -21.73 -42.77
CA GLU A 282 37.53 -22.02 -43.41
C GLU A 282 36.48 -21.00 -42.99
N LEU A 283 36.01 -20.20 -43.96
CA LEU A 283 34.94 -19.22 -43.79
C LEU A 283 33.58 -19.92 -43.61
N VAL A 284 32.95 -19.76 -42.45
CA VAL A 284 31.58 -20.20 -42.20
C VAL A 284 30.60 -19.03 -42.40
N ARG A 285 29.60 -19.23 -43.26
CA ARG A 285 28.47 -18.32 -43.52
C ARG A 285 27.41 -18.47 -42.43
N VAL A 286 27.02 -17.38 -41.79
CA VAL A 286 25.75 -17.29 -41.05
C VAL A 286 24.86 -16.30 -41.82
N VAL A 287 23.68 -16.76 -42.26
CA VAL A 287 22.65 -15.94 -42.93
C VAL A 287 21.81 -15.25 -41.87
#